data_AF-A0A1I8G233-F1
#
_entry.id   AF-A0A1I8G233-F1
#
_cell.length_a   1.000
_cell.length_b   1.000
_cell.length_c   1.000
_cell.angle_alpha   90.00
_cell.angle_beta   90.00
_cell.angle_gamma   90.00
#
_symmetry.space_group_name_H-M   'P 1'
#
loop_
_entity.id
_entity.type
_entity.pdbx_description
1 polymer ?
#
loop_
_entity_poly.entity_id
_entity_poly.type
_entity_poly.pdbx_seq_one_letter_code
_entity_poly.pdbx_strand_id
1 'polypeptide(L)'
;MTEIDLVNRDPNGINSGIQVKFEDVLAEPDGAHSMDCVWQNSYKCYTCGLSLSYKIATLLCGIFIALHWGCTFGCLAFNQIWMITPKCKVFEIQMSCFRRFFTTILECCLGPCCATCGMFFSNITVTNKSG
;
A
#
# COMPACT_ATOMS: atom_id res chain seq x y z
N MET A 1 4.44 9.52 25.79
CA MET A 1 3.25 9.91 25.00
C MET A 1 3.80 10.58 23.77
N THR A 2 3.67 9.98 22.60
CA THR A 2 4.08 10.63 21.34
C THR A 2 3.31 11.95 21.23
N GLU A 3 4.03 13.04 21.03
CA GLU A 3 3.43 14.36 20.87
C GLU A 3 2.63 14.41 19.57
N ILE A 4 1.41 14.92 19.62
CA ILE A 4 0.56 15.05 18.43
C ILE A 4 0.95 16.32 17.68
N ASP A 5 1.31 16.18 16.41
CA ASP A 5 1.56 17.33 15.54
C ASP A 5 0.22 17.96 15.11
N LEU A 6 -0.02 19.19 15.56
CA LEU A 6 -1.24 19.93 15.26
C LEU A 6 -1.16 20.71 13.94
N VAL A 7 0.05 20.92 13.42
CA VAL A 7 0.34 21.70 12.20
C VAL A 7 0.43 20.76 11.01
N ASN A 8 1.28 19.73 11.06
CA ASN A 8 1.38 18.73 10.02
C ASN A 8 0.59 17.46 10.38
N ARG A 9 -0.68 17.43 9.98
CA ARG A 9 -1.60 16.31 10.25
C ARG A 9 -1.51 15.16 9.23
N ASP A 10 -0.72 15.28 8.17
CA ASP A 10 -0.49 14.23 7.18
C ASP A 10 1.02 14.01 6.93
N PRO A 11 1.79 13.58 7.95
CA PRO A 11 3.24 13.42 7.83
C PRO A 11 3.67 12.33 6.83
N ASN A 12 2.78 11.39 6.51
CA ASN A 12 3.03 10.32 5.56
C ASN A 12 2.49 10.61 4.14
N GLY A 13 1.88 11.78 3.92
CA GLY A 13 1.36 12.19 2.61
C GLY A 13 0.26 11.29 2.06
N ILE A 14 -0.54 10.66 2.93
CA ILE A 14 -1.59 9.70 2.55
C ILE A 14 -2.65 10.39 1.69
N ASN A 15 -2.89 11.68 1.91
CA ASN A 15 -3.93 12.46 1.25
C ASN A 15 -3.37 13.47 0.23
N SER A 16 -2.19 13.21 -0.34
CA SER A 16 -1.56 14.06 -1.35
C SER A 16 -2.43 14.28 -2.59
N GLY A 17 -3.25 13.30 -2.99
CA GLY A 17 -4.12 13.39 -4.17
C GLY A 17 -5.34 14.32 -4.04
N ILE A 18 -5.70 14.77 -2.83
CA ILE A 18 -6.86 15.67 -2.60
C ILE A 18 -6.46 17.11 -2.32
N GLN A 19 -5.18 17.45 -2.49
CA GLN A 19 -4.70 18.82 -2.34
C GLN A 19 -5.11 19.65 -3.57
N VAL A 20 -6.32 20.20 -3.52
CA VAL A 20 -6.89 21.01 -4.62
C VAL A 20 -6.79 22.49 -4.28
N LYS A 21 -6.00 23.24 -5.04
CA LYS A 21 -5.90 24.70 -4.93
C LYS A 21 -7.00 25.38 -5.74
N PHE A 22 -7.22 26.67 -5.51
CA PHE A 22 -8.22 27.45 -6.24
C PHE A 22 -7.92 27.43 -7.75
N GLU A 23 -6.66 27.64 -8.10
CA GLU A 23 -6.16 27.68 -9.47
C GLU A 23 -6.19 26.30 -10.15
N ASP A 24 -6.27 25.21 -9.40
CA ASP A 24 -6.45 23.86 -9.97
C ASP A 24 -7.89 23.64 -10.47
N VAL A 25 -8.86 24.46 -10.02
CA VAL A 25 -10.29 24.33 -10.33
C VAL A 25 -10.77 25.45 -11.23
N LEU A 26 -10.41 26.68 -10.88
CA LEU A 26 -10.81 27.91 -11.56
C LEU A 26 -9.51 28.62 -11.92
N ALA A 27 -9.03 28.38 -13.14
CA ALA A 27 -7.87 29.05 -13.73
C ALA A 27 -8.31 29.94 -14.90
N GLU A 28 -7.81 31.16 -14.95
CA GLU A 28 -7.97 32.07 -16.08
C GLU A 28 -6.66 32.12 -16.88
N PRO A 29 -6.71 31.99 -18.22
CA PRO A 29 -5.53 32.16 -19.08
C PRO A 29 -5.21 33.65 -19.31
N ASP A 30 -3.97 33.96 -19.68
CA ASP A 30 -3.46 35.34 -19.86
C ASP A 30 -4.30 36.25 -20.79
N GLY A 31 -5.04 35.65 -21.73
CA GLY A 31 -5.89 36.38 -22.69
C GLY A 31 -7.32 36.65 -22.23
N ALA A 32 -7.74 36.11 -21.07
CA ALA A 32 -9.12 36.20 -20.60
C ALA A 32 -9.18 36.33 -19.07
N HIS A 33 -8.76 37.49 -18.57
CA HIS A 33 -8.82 37.84 -17.16
C HIS A 33 -10.14 38.51 -16.78
N SER A 34 -10.78 37.99 -15.73
CA SER A 34 -11.83 38.70 -15.02
C SER A 34 -11.26 39.93 -14.31
N MET A 35 -12.15 40.84 -13.89
CA MET A 35 -11.76 41.97 -13.06
C MET A 35 -11.09 41.50 -11.76
N ASP A 36 -10.01 42.16 -11.34
CA ASP A 36 -9.21 41.80 -10.15
C ASP A 36 -10.06 41.61 -8.89
N CYS A 37 -11.07 42.46 -8.69
CA CYS A 37 -11.95 42.38 -7.53
C CYS A 37 -12.79 41.10 -7.51
N VAL A 38 -13.23 40.62 -8.67
CA VAL A 38 -14.01 39.38 -8.82
C VAL A 38 -13.10 38.21 -8.57
N TRP A 39 -11.90 38.20 -9.18
CA TRP A 39 -10.92 37.13 -8.99
C TRP A 39 -10.53 36.96 -7.52
N GLN A 40 -10.19 38.07 -6.83
CA GLN A 40 -9.84 38.05 -5.41
C GLN A 40 -10.99 37.60 -4.50
N ASN A 41 -12.22 38.02 -4.77
CA ASN A 41 -13.37 37.59 -3.98
C ASN A 41 -13.72 36.12 -4.23
N SER A 42 -13.60 35.64 -5.47
CA SER A 42 -13.79 34.23 -5.81
C SER A 42 -12.78 33.35 -5.09
N TYR A 43 -11.51 33.74 -5.05
CA TYR A 43 -10.47 33.06 -4.29
C TYR A 43 -10.84 32.95 -2.80
N LYS A 44 -11.18 34.08 -2.17
CA LYS A 44 -11.57 34.12 -0.74
C LYS A 44 -12.80 33.26 -0.45
N CYS A 45 -13.82 33.34 -1.32
CA CYS A 45 -15.06 32.59 -1.18
C CYS A 45 -14.79 31.09 -1.28
N TYR A 46 -13.99 30.65 -2.26
CA TYR A 46 -13.58 29.26 -2.42
C TYR A 46 -12.82 28.75 -1.19
N THR A 47 -11.76 29.44 -0.76
CA THR A 47 -10.95 29.02 0.39
C THR A 47 -11.79 28.95 1.66
N CYS A 48 -12.67 29.93 1.89
CA CYS A 48 -13.57 29.94 3.04
C CYS A 48 -14.59 28.78 2.98
N GLY A 49 -15.25 28.58 1.83
CA GLY A 49 -16.23 27.52 1.63
C GLY A 49 -15.62 26.13 1.82
N LEU A 50 -14.45 25.89 1.25
CA LEU A 50 -13.70 24.64 1.41
C LEU A 50 -13.30 24.42 2.87
N SER A 51 -12.75 25.44 3.54
CA SER A 51 -12.34 25.33 4.94
C SER A 51 -13.52 25.09 5.87
N LEU A 52 -14.61 25.83 5.69
CA LEU A 52 -15.78 25.77 6.55
C LEU A 52 -16.52 24.44 6.41
N SER A 53 -16.74 23.97 5.17
CA SER A 53 -17.40 22.68 4.93
C SER A 53 -16.64 21.53 5.58
N TYR A 54 -15.32 21.48 5.41
CA TYR A 54 -14.47 20.48 6.05
C TYR A 54 -14.49 20.59 7.59
N LYS A 55 -14.40 21.80 8.14
CA LYS A 55 -14.44 22.02 9.60
C LYS A 55 -15.78 21.60 10.20
N ILE A 56 -16.91 21.90 9.55
CA ILE A 56 -18.24 21.48 10.03
C ILE A 56 -18.35 19.96 9.99
N ALA A 57 -17.97 19.33 8.87
CA ALA A 57 -18.02 17.88 8.75
C ALA A 57 -17.15 17.17 9.82
N THR A 58 -15.95 17.68 10.06
CA THR A 58 -15.04 17.12 11.08
C THR A 58 -15.48 17.43 12.50
N LEU A 59 -16.12 18.56 12.76
CA LEU A 59 -16.69 18.89 14.06
C LEU A 59 -17.82 17.92 14.43
N LEU A 60 -18.71 17.62 13.48
CA LEU A 60 -19.88 16.78 13.73
C LEU A 60 -19.53 15.28 13.78
N CYS A 61 -18.63 14.82 12.90
CA CYS A 61 -18.42 13.38 12.70
C CYS A 61 -16.99 12.91 13.04
N GLY A 62 -16.01 13.81 13.15
CA GLY A 62 -14.59 13.46 13.17
C GLY A 62 -14.20 12.55 14.34
N ILE A 63 -14.65 12.86 15.56
CA ILE A 63 -14.31 12.09 16.75
C ILE A 63 -14.92 10.68 16.70
N PHE A 64 -16.17 10.55 16.23
CA PHE A 64 -16.82 9.24 16.12
C PHE A 64 -16.15 8.35 15.07
N ILE A 65 -15.76 8.92 13.92
CA ILE A 65 -15.03 8.19 12.88
C ILE A 65 -13.64 7.79 13.39
N ALA A 66 -12.94 8.69 14.09
CA ALA A 66 -11.64 8.39 14.69
C ALA A 66 -11.73 7.23 15.70
N LEU A 67 -12.76 7.24 16.56
CA LEU A 67 -13.02 6.15 17.50
C LEU A 67 -13.31 4.84 16.78
N HIS A 68 -14.16 4.87 15.75
CA HIS A 68 -14.48 3.68 14.96
C HIS A 68 -13.21 3.02 14.39
N TRP A 69 -12.35 3.79 13.73
CA TRP A 69 -11.10 3.27 13.18
C TRP A 69 -10.13 2.79 14.27
N GLY A 70 -10.03 3.50 15.39
CA GLY A 70 -9.23 3.07 16.54
C GLY A 70 -9.66 1.70 17.08
N CYS A 71 -10.98 1.50 17.26
CA CYS A 71 -11.53 0.20 17.69
C CYS A 71 -11.28 -0.89 16.64
N THR A 72 -11.52 -0.60 15.36
CA THR A 72 -11.31 -1.55 14.26
C THR A 72 -9.86 -2.04 14.21
N PHE A 73 -8.89 -1.14 14.25
CA PHE A 73 -7.48 -1.51 14.23
C PHE A 73 -7.03 -2.19 15.53
N GLY A 74 -7.60 -1.83 16.68
CA GLY A 74 -7.38 -2.54 17.94
C GLY A 74 -7.83 -4.00 17.88
N CYS A 75 -9.05 -4.25 17.38
CA CYS A 75 -9.58 -5.59 17.18
C CYS A 75 -8.77 -6.38 16.14
N LEU A 76 -8.38 -5.74 15.03
CA LEU A 76 -7.54 -6.34 14.00
C LEU A 76 -6.18 -6.77 14.57
N ALA A 77 -5.53 -5.89 15.34
CA ALA A 77 -4.26 -6.20 15.99
C ALA A 77 -4.40 -7.37 16.97
N PHE A 78 -5.47 -7.38 17.77
CA PHE A 78 -5.76 -8.50 18.67
C PHE A 78 -5.92 -9.82 17.90
N ASN A 79 -6.75 -9.84 16.87
CA ASN A 79 -6.95 -11.03 16.04
C ASN A 79 -5.65 -11.48 15.37
N GLN A 80 -4.86 -10.55 14.84
CA GLN A 80 -3.59 -10.86 14.18
C GLN A 80 -2.61 -11.51 15.15
N ILE A 81 -2.40 -10.90 16.32
CA ILE A 81 -1.41 -11.35 17.31
C ILE A 81 -1.83 -12.66 17.96
N TRP A 82 -3.08 -12.76 18.42
CA TRP A 82 -3.53 -13.86 19.27
C TRP A 82 -4.13 -15.04 18.49
N MET A 83 -4.62 -14.82 17.27
CA MET A 83 -5.23 -15.89 16.48
C MET A 83 -4.44 -16.21 15.21
N ILE A 84 -4.12 -15.21 14.37
CA ILE A 84 -3.52 -15.47 13.06
C ILE A 84 -2.07 -15.91 13.18
N THR A 85 -1.23 -15.19 13.92
CA THR A 85 0.19 -15.53 14.07
C THR A 85 0.42 -16.96 14.58
N PRO A 86 -0.27 -17.45 15.63
CA PRO A 86 -0.15 -18.84 16.06
C PRO A 86 -0.64 -19.84 15.00
N LYS A 87 -1.75 -19.55 14.31
CA LYS A 87 -2.26 -20.42 13.22
C LYS A 87 -1.27 -20.51 12.07
N CYS A 88 -0.67 -19.40 11.67
CA CYS A 88 0.39 -19.38 10.66
C CYS A 88 1.57 -20.25 11.10
N LYS A 89 1.95 -20.22 12.38
CA LYS A 89 3.01 -21.09 12.92
C LYS A 89 2.65 -22.57 12.88
N VAL A 90 1.41 -22.93 13.22
CA VAL A 90 0.93 -24.32 13.07
C VAL A 90 0.96 -24.73 11.60
N PHE A 91 0.48 -23.88 10.70
CA PHE A 91 0.48 -24.15 9.26
C PHE A 91 1.89 -24.32 8.70
N GLU A 92 2.85 -23.50 9.14
CA GLU A 92 4.26 -23.61 8.80
C GLU A 92 4.83 -24.98 9.19
N ILE A 93 4.52 -25.46 10.39
CA ILE A 93 4.92 -26.81 10.85
C ILE A 93 4.28 -27.89 9.95
N GLN A 94 2.98 -27.79 9.66
CA GLN A 94 2.31 -28.76 8.78
C GLN A 94 2.92 -28.77 7.37
N MET A 95 3.16 -27.59 6.79
CA MET A 95 3.81 -27.47 5.49
C MET A 95 5.24 -28.02 5.49
N SER A 96 5.98 -27.95 6.60
CA SER A 96 7.30 -28.56 6.70
C SER A 96 7.25 -30.09 6.55
N CYS A 97 6.21 -30.74 7.09
CA CYS A 97 5.96 -32.17 6.91
C CYS A 97 5.57 -32.50 5.47
N PHE A 98 4.64 -31.72 4.88
CA PHE A 98 4.28 -31.88 3.46
C PHE A 98 5.48 -31.67 2.54
N ARG A 99 6.32 -30.67 2.82
CA ARG A 99 7.54 -30.41 2.06
C ARG A 99 8.45 -31.63 2.06
N ARG A 100 8.70 -32.27 3.22
CA ARG A 100 9.48 -33.52 3.27
C ARG A 100 8.87 -34.61 2.40
N PHE A 101 7.56 -34.81 2.49
CA PHE A 101 6.86 -35.81 1.67
C PHE A 101 7.01 -35.53 0.17
N PHE A 102 6.76 -34.31 -0.27
CA PHE A 102 6.93 -33.92 -1.67
C PHE A 102 8.39 -34.00 -2.12
N THR A 103 9.35 -33.58 -1.31
CA THR A 103 10.78 -33.72 -1.62
C THR A 103 11.13 -35.18 -1.87
N THR A 104 10.67 -36.11 -1.03
CA THR A 104 10.90 -37.55 -1.23
C THR A 104 10.29 -38.06 -2.54
N ILE A 105 9.09 -37.61 -2.91
CA ILE A 105 8.47 -37.96 -4.20
C ILE A 105 9.30 -37.43 -5.37
N LEU A 106 9.71 -36.16 -5.31
CA LEU A 106 10.52 -35.53 -6.35
C LEU A 106 11.86 -36.25 -6.51
N GLU A 107 12.53 -36.61 -5.42
CA GLU A 107 13.80 -37.35 -5.45
C GLU A 107 13.64 -38.75 -6.05
N CYS A 108 12.56 -39.46 -5.70
CA CYS A 108 12.33 -40.82 -6.17
C CYS A 108 11.92 -40.88 -7.65
N CYS A 109 11.04 -39.98 -8.09
CA CYS A 109 10.47 -40.04 -9.43
C CYS A 109 11.20 -39.14 -10.44
N LEU A 110 11.47 -37.89 -10.07
CA LEU A 110 12.04 -36.89 -10.98
C LEU A 110 13.57 -36.85 -10.91
N GLY A 111 14.17 -37.22 -9.79
CA GLY A 111 15.62 -37.37 -9.65
C GLY A 111 16.26 -38.23 -10.75
N PRO A 112 15.78 -39.47 -11.00
CA PRO A 112 16.30 -40.33 -12.05
C PRO A 112 16.08 -39.76 -13.47
N CYS A 113 14.93 -39.13 -13.73
CA CYS A 113 14.63 -38.50 -15.01
C CYS A 113 15.55 -37.31 -15.29
N CYS A 114 15.77 -36.45 -14.31
CA CYS A 114 16.70 -35.33 -14.42
C CYS A 114 18.15 -35.81 -14.59
N ALA A 115 18.56 -36.86 -13.86
CA ALA A 115 19.89 -37.45 -14.00
C ALA A 115 20.13 -38.05 -15.40
N THR A 116 19.14 -38.77 -15.94
CA THR A 116 19.21 -39.33 -17.30
C THR A 116 19.24 -38.24 -18.36
N CYS A 117 18.38 -37.23 -18.29
CA CYS A 117 18.46 -36.05 -19.16
C CYS A 117 19.82 -35.35 -19.06
N GLY A 118 20.37 -35.20 -17.86
CA GLY A 118 21.70 -34.62 -17.64
C GLY A 118 22.82 -35.41 -18.33
N MET A 119 22.75 -36.74 -18.33
CA MET A 119 23.70 -37.61 -19.03
C MET A 119 23.65 -37.46 -20.57
N PHE A 120 22.47 -37.18 -21.14
CA PHE A 120 22.36 -36.88 -22.57
C PHE A 120 23.14 -35.62 -22.96
N PHE A 121 23.08 -34.58 -22.12
CA PHE A 121 23.79 -33.32 -22.37
C PHE A 121 25.27 -33.36 -21.94
N SER A 122 25.66 -34.20 -20.98
CA SER A 122 27.06 -34.29 -20.54
C SER A 122 27.99 -34.97 -21.55
N ASN A 123 27.45 -35.70 -22.52
CA ASN A 123 28.22 -36.32 -23.60
C ASN A 123 28.56 -35.35 -24.75
N ILE A 124 28.15 -34.07 -24.67
CA ILE A 124 28.46 -33.05 -25.66
C ILE A 124 29.78 -32.37 -25.29
N THR A 125 30.89 -32.82 -25.90
CA THR A 125 32.20 -32.17 -25.78
C THR A 125 32.29 -30.99 -26.76
N VAL A 126 32.32 -29.77 -26.24
CA VAL A 126 32.50 -28.54 -27.05
C VAL A 126 34.00 -28.32 -27.29
N THR A 127 34.46 -28.59 -28.51
CA THR A 127 35.81 -28.20 -28.94
C THR A 127 35.77 -26.77 -29.47
N ASN A 128 36.30 -25.81 -28.70
CA ASN A 128 36.49 -24.45 -29.16
C ASN A 128 37.71 -24.42 -30.11
N LYS A 129 37.48 -24.20 -31.40
CA LYS A 129 38.55 -23.89 -32.34
C LYS A 129 38.88 -22.40 -32.18
N SER A 130 39.96 -22.11 -31.44
CA SER A 130 40.64 -20.83 -31.55
C SER A 130 41.22 -20.74 -32.97
N GLY A 131 40.56 -19.96 -33.83
CA GLY A 131 41.18 -19.40 -35.02
C GLY A 131 42.10 -18.25 -34.67
#